data_AF-A0A543Q635-F1
#
_entry.id   AF-A0A543Q635-F1
#
_cell.length_a   1.000
_cell.length_b   1.000
_cell.length_c   1.000
_cell.angle_alpha   90.00
_cell.angle_beta   90.00
_cell.angle_gamma   90.00
#
_symmetry.space_group_name_H-M   'P 1'
#
loop_
_entity.id
_entity.type
_entity.pdbx_description
1 polymer ?
#
loop_
_entity_poly.entity_id
_entity_poly.type
_entity_poly.pdbx_seq_one_letter_code
_entity_poly.pdbx_strand_id
1 'polypeptide(L)'
;MTKQRLAFWTTLISAACLSGCATVTPVSGTFPNITPVAAQSGNFNGHQVRWGGKIIETRPETQQTCFTVLGEPLRNNGRPRSEEGEAHIGRFVACAPGFYDPMLYRPDREVTFIGMITGTEHHDVGHFIYTYPKLAANTVYLWPIEPPRAQVEQQVFVGTGFGFFPGWYGPGWGYWPRGRW
;
A
#
# COMPACT_ATOMS: atom_id res chain seq x y z
N MET A 1 48.50 -23.04 -7.99
CA MET A 1 47.43 -22.91 -6.96
C MET A 1 46.94 -21.47 -6.71
N THR A 2 47.51 -20.44 -7.37
CA THR A 2 47.16 -19.01 -7.14
C THR A 2 45.95 -18.50 -7.93
N LYS A 3 45.66 -19.06 -9.12
CA LYS A 3 44.53 -18.63 -9.98
C LYS A 3 43.14 -18.99 -9.43
N GLN A 4 43.02 -20.13 -8.73
CA GLN A 4 41.75 -20.56 -8.11
C GLN A 4 41.33 -19.65 -6.95
N ARG A 5 42.28 -19.12 -6.17
CA ARG A 5 41.98 -18.21 -5.06
C ARG A 5 41.46 -16.85 -5.54
N LEU A 6 41.96 -16.33 -6.67
CA LEU A 6 41.45 -15.09 -7.26
C LEU A 6 40.02 -15.26 -7.80
N ALA A 7 39.73 -16.38 -8.46
CA ALA A 7 38.40 -16.66 -9.01
C ALA A 7 37.32 -16.74 -7.91
N PHE A 8 37.64 -17.32 -6.74
CA PHE A 8 36.72 -17.37 -5.61
C PHE A 8 36.40 -15.98 -5.01
N TRP A 9 37.36 -15.06 -5.05
CA TRP A 9 37.18 -13.70 -4.52
C TRP A 9 36.33 -12.84 -5.45
N THR A 10 36.45 -13.00 -6.77
CA THR A 10 35.59 -12.31 -7.74
C THR A 10 34.14 -12.79 -7.68
N THR A 11 33.88 -14.08 -7.44
CA THR A 11 32.51 -14.59 -7.27
C THR A 11 31.86 -14.07 -5.99
N LEU A 12 32.62 -13.94 -4.90
CA LEU A 12 32.12 -13.46 -3.61
C LEU A 12 31.78 -11.95 -3.64
N ILE A 13 32.55 -11.14 -4.38
CA ILE A 13 32.30 -9.70 -4.54
C ILE A 13 31.09 -9.45 -5.45
N SER A 14 30.88 -10.27 -6.48
CA SER A 14 29.70 -10.14 -7.36
C SER A 14 28.38 -10.43 -6.64
N ALA A 15 28.37 -11.37 -5.69
CA ALA A 15 27.20 -11.69 -4.88
C ALA A 15 26.81 -10.57 -3.89
N ALA A 16 27.76 -9.71 -3.49
CA ALA A 16 27.50 -8.60 -2.58
C ALA A 16 26.81 -7.39 -3.25
N CYS A 17 26.81 -7.31 -4.58
CA CYS A 17 26.20 -6.21 -5.34
C CYS A 17 24.67 -6.37 -5.56
N LEU A 18 24.05 -7.44 -5.05
CA LEU A 18 22.61 -7.68 -5.13
C LEU A 18 21.82 -7.10 -3.93
N SER A 19 22.42 -6.21 -3.12
CA SER A 19 21.69 -5.46 -2.11
C SER A 19 20.76 -4.43 -2.76
N GLY A 20 19.64 -4.91 -3.30
CA GLY A 20 18.56 -4.04 -3.77
C GLY A 20 18.07 -3.15 -2.63
N CYS A 21 17.91 -1.86 -2.90
CA CYS A 21 17.26 -0.93 -1.98
C CYS A 21 15.79 -1.35 -1.82
N ALA A 22 15.49 -2.14 -0.79
CA ALA A 22 14.12 -2.35 -0.38
C ALA A 22 13.58 -1.00 0.13
N THR A 23 12.48 -0.52 -0.47
CA THR A 23 11.79 0.68 0.03
C THR A 23 11.19 0.37 1.40
N VAL A 24 11.89 0.76 2.47
CA VAL A 24 11.42 0.59 3.85
C VAL A 24 10.47 1.74 4.16
N THR A 25 9.22 1.43 4.48
CA THR A 25 8.23 2.41 4.93
C THR A 25 8.28 2.50 6.46
N PRO A 26 7.82 3.61 7.08
CA PRO A 26 7.79 3.73 8.55
C PRO A 26 6.86 2.70 9.22
N VAL A 27 6.03 2.01 8.44
CA VAL A 27 5.13 0.94 8.90
C VAL A 27 5.62 -0.46 8.49
N SER A 28 6.86 -0.58 7.98
CA SER A 28 7.52 -1.87 7.76
C SER A 28 7.90 -2.52 9.09
N GLY A 29 7.82 -3.84 9.15
CA GLY A 29 8.20 -4.61 10.33
C GLY A 29 7.40 -5.91 10.44
N THR A 30 7.77 -6.72 11.43
CA THR A 30 7.09 -7.98 11.77
C THR A 30 6.15 -7.73 12.94
N PHE A 31 4.88 -8.10 12.77
CA PHE A 31 3.83 -7.94 13.79
C PHE A 31 3.03 -9.25 13.89
N PRO A 32 2.42 -9.54 15.06
CA PRO A 32 1.55 -10.69 15.21
C PRO A 32 0.35 -10.59 14.25
N ASN A 33 -0.04 -11.73 13.68
CA ASN A 33 -1.16 -11.80 12.74
C ASN A 33 -2.50 -11.90 13.50
N ILE A 34 -2.88 -10.81 14.16
CA ILE A 34 -4.17 -10.66 14.84
C ILE A 34 -5.03 -9.74 13.97
N THR A 35 -6.18 -10.22 13.50
CA THR A 35 -7.10 -9.41 12.69
C THR A 35 -8.04 -8.58 13.57
N PRO A 36 -8.59 -7.46 13.07
CA PRO A 36 -9.67 -6.73 13.74
C PRO A 36 -10.84 -7.64 14.12
N VAL A 37 -11.32 -8.51 13.22
CA VAL A 37 -12.39 -9.47 13.56
C VAL A 37 -12.01 -10.35 14.77
N ALA A 38 -10.80 -10.90 14.82
CA ALA A 38 -10.37 -11.72 15.97
C ALA A 38 -10.33 -10.91 17.27
N ALA A 39 -9.89 -9.65 17.19
CA ALA A 39 -9.81 -8.73 18.31
C ALA A 39 -11.18 -8.32 18.89
N GLN A 40 -12.29 -8.54 18.17
CA GLN A 40 -13.64 -8.27 18.69
C GLN A 40 -14.00 -9.11 19.92
N SER A 41 -13.32 -10.24 20.11
CA SER A 41 -13.47 -11.08 21.31
C SER A 41 -12.97 -10.40 22.59
N GLY A 42 -12.16 -9.33 22.48
CA GLY A 42 -11.53 -8.66 23.63
C GLY A 42 -10.31 -9.40 24.21
N ASN A 43 -9.96 -10.59 23.71
CA ASN A 43 -8.89 -11.42 24.26
C ASN A 43 -7.48 -11.00 23.86
N PHE A 44 -7.34 -9.98 23.01
CA PHE A 44 -6.06 -9.55 22.43
C PHE A 44 -5.56 -8.21 22.98
N ASN A 45 -6.15 -7.72 24.07
CA ASN A 45 -5.70 -6.49 24.71
C ASN A 45 -4.21 -6.58 25.11
N GLY A 46 -3.49 -5.47 24.99
CA GLY A 46 -2.06 -5.40 25.27
C GLY A 46 -1.15 -5.96 24.17
N HIS A 47 -1.69 -6.43 23.03
CA HIS A 47 -0.87 -6.81 21.88
C HIS A 47 -0.57 -5.60 21.00
N GLN A 48 0.69 -5.48 20.59
CA GLN A 48 1.09 -4.52 19.56
C GLN A 48 0.81 -5.10 18.18
N VAL A 49 0.01 -4.41 17.38
CA VAL A 49 -0.41 -4.86 16.05
C VAL A 49 -0.18 -3.79 15.01
N ARG A 50 -0.20 -4.22 13.74
CA ARG A 50 -0.21 -3.36 12.57
C ARG A 50 -1.49 -3.61 11.79
N TRP A 51 -2.39 -2.64 11.81
CA TRP A 51 -3.65 -2.68 11.07
C TRP A 51 -3.71 -1.53 10.08
N GLY A 52 -4.50 -1.67 9.03
CA GLY A 52 -4.70 -0.61 8.06
C GLY A 52 -5.87 -0.94 7.17
N GLY A 53 -6.16 -0.03 6.26
CA GLY A 53 -7.28 -0.14 5.34
C GLY A 53 -7.75 1.23 4.90
N LYS A 54 -9.05 1.33 4.63
CA LYS A 54 -9.68 2.57 4.17
C LYS A 54 -10.40 3.29 5.31
N ILE A 55 -10.20 4.60 5.39
CA ILE A 55 -10.92 5.44 6.36
C ILE A 55 -12.41 5.46 6.01
N ILE A 56 -13.25 5.16 6.99
CA ILE A 56 -14.70 5.38 6.94
C ILE A 56 -15.02 6.76 7.49
N GLU A 57 -14.43 7.12 8.63
CA GLU A 57 -14.66 8.37 9.33
C GLU A 57 -13.42 8.80 10.10
N THR A 58 -13.20 10.11 10.20
CA THR A 58 -12.16 10.72 11.04
C THR A 58 -12.82 11.72 11.97
N ARG A 59 -12.69 11.51 13.27
CA ARG A 59 -13.30 12.32 14.32
C ARG A 59 -12.24 12.90 15.26
N PRO A 60 -11.88 14.18 15.09
CA PRO A 60 -11.07 14.88 16.07
C PRO A 60 -11.80 15.00 17.41
N GLU A 61 -11.10 14.72 18.49
CA GLU A 61 -11.53 14.91 19.88
C GLU A 61 -10.62 15.94 20.57
N THR A 62 -10.82 16.19 21.86
CA THR A 62 -10.08 17.23 22.60
C THR A 62 -8.57 16.96 22.68
N GLN A 63 -8.13 15.70 22.76
CA GLN A 63 -6.71 15.35 22.96
C GLN A 63 -6.16 14.37 21.92
N GLN A 64 -7.02 13.83 21.07
CA GLN A 64 -6.70 12.76 20.13
C GLN A 64 -7.60 12.86 18.90
N THR A 65 -7.25 12.16 17.85
CA THR A 65 -8.12 11.94 16.69
C THR A 65 -8.38 10.46 16.55
N CYS A 66 -9.66 10.09 16.49
CA CYS A 66 -10.08 8.71 16.30
C CYS A 66 -10.53 8.49 14.85
N PHE A 67 -10.12 7.35 14.30
CA PHE A 67 -10.37 6.95 12.92
C PHE A 67 -11.18 5.66 12.95
N THR A 68 -12.35 5.68 12.31
CA THR A 68 -13.10 4.45 12.00
C THR A 68 -12.59 3.93 10.67
N VAL A 69 -12.09 2.70 10.65
CA VAL A 69 -11.38 2.14 9.50
C VAL A 69 -12.00 0.81 9.09
N LEU A 70 -12.20 0.64 7.78
CA LEU A 70 -12.47 -0.65 7.18
C LEU A 70 -11.14 -1.37 6.98
N GLY A 71 -10.87 -2.37 7.82
CA GLY A 71 -9.61 -3.08 7.82
C GLY A 71 -9.43 -3.95 6.58
N GLU A 72 -8.22 -3.92 6.03
CA GLU A 72 -7.82 -4.69 4.84
C GLU A 72 -6.52 -5.44 5.11
N PRO A 73 -6.26 -6.57 4.41
CA PRO A 73 -4.96 -7.22 4.42
C PRO A 73 -3.86 -6.24 4.00
N LEU A 74 -2.69 -6.35 4.64
CA LEU A 74 -1.55 -5.48 4.37
C LEU A 74 -0.51 -6.19 3.51
N ARG A 75 0.05 -5.47 2.54
CA ARG A 75 1.25 -5.87 1.80
C ARG A 75 2.47 -5.87 2.74
N ASN A 76 3.58 -6.43 2.28
CA ASN A 76 4.83 -6.48 3.07
C ASN A 76 5.33 -5.09 3.50
N ASN A 77 5.13 -4.08 2.64
CA ASN A 77 5.45 -2.68 2.93
C ASN A 77 4.43 -1.99 3.86
N GLY A 78 3.43 -2.72 4.36
CA GLY A 78 2.39 -2.22 5.24
C GLY A 78 1.24 -1.50 4.54
N ARG A 79 1.25 -1.37 3.21
CA ARG A 79 0.15 -0.74 2.47
C ARG A 79 -1.07 -1.65 2.44
N PRO A 80 -2.29 -1.14 2.68
CA PRO A 80 -3.51 -1.89 2.45
C PRO A 80 -3.58 -2.44 1.01
N ARG A 81 -4.06 -3.67 0.86
CA ARG A 81 -4.26 -4.29 -0.45
C ARG A 81 -5.70 -4.01 -0.92
N SER A 82 -5.84 -2.98 -1.75
CA SER A 82 -7.12 -2.53 -2.30
C SER A 82 -7.59 -3.34 -3.53
N GLU A 83 -7.15 -4.60 -3.68
CA GLU A 83 -7.47 -5.38 -4.89
C GLU A 83 -8.93 -5.85 -4.90
N GLU A 84 -9.56 -5.72 -6.06
CA GLU A 84 -10.95 -6.14 -6.27
C GLU A 84 -11.13 -7.62 -5.92
N GLY A 85 -11.98 -7.90 -4.93
CA GLY A 85 -12.34 -9.26 -4.52
C GLY A 85 -11.68 -9.77 -3.24
N GLU A 86 -10.77 -9.01 -2.61
CA GLU A 86 -10.27 -9.40 -1.28
C GLU A 86 -11.26 -9.06 -0.17
N ALA A 87 -11.45 -10.01 0.76
CA ALA A 87 -12.32 -9.81 1.91
C ALA A 87 -11.68 -8.85 2.93
N HIS A 88 -12.44 -7.85 3.36
CA HIS A 88 -12.07 -7.00 4.49
C HIS A 88 -11.89 -7.84 5.76
N ILE A 89 -10.95 -7.44 6.62
CA ILE A 89 -10.59 -8.16 7.85
C ILE A 89 -11.28 -7.60 9.10
N GLY A 90 -12.43 -6.93 8.92
CA GLY A 90 -13.25 -6.30 9.96
C GLY A 90 -13.05 -4.80 10.07
N ARG A 91 -13.87 -4.14 10.91
CA ARG A 91 -13.70 -2.73 11.23
C ARG A 91 -13.04 -2.55 12.59
N PHE A 92 -12.31 -1.47 12.76
CA PHE A 92 -11.71 -1.08 14.03
C PHE A 92 -11.72 0.44 14.18
N VAL A 93 -11.52 0.89 15.42
CA VAL A 93 -11.28 2.29 15.73
C VAL A 93 -9.85 2.45 16.20
N ALA A 94 -9.09 3.30 15.52
CA ALA A 94 -7.74 3.68 15.93
C ALA A 94 -7.74 5.11 16.44
N CYS A 95 -7.26 5.35 17.66
CA CYS A 95 -7.12 6.69 18.21
C CYS A 95 -5.64 7.02 18.36
N ALA A 96 -5.23 8.16 17.82
CA ALA A 96 -3.86 8.67 17.88
C ALA A 96 -3.85 10.04 18.59
N PRO A 97 -2.84 10.31 19.43
CA PRO A 97 -2.76 11.58 20.14
C PRO A 97 -2.58 12.77 19.18
N GLY A 98 -3.20 13.89 19.52
CA GLY A 98 -3.14 15.12 18.72
C GLY A 98 -4.22 15.24 17.65
N PHE A 99 -4.05 16.27 16.81
CA PHE A 99 -5.01 16.64 15.78
C PHE A 99 -4.57 16.14 14.40
N TYR A 100 -5.45 15.42 13.73
CA TYR A 100 -5.31 15.01 12.34
C TYR A 100 -6.44 15.63 11.50
N ASP A 101 -6.08 16.35 10.45
CA ASP A 101 -7.01 17.11 9.62
C ASP A 101 -7.97 16.18 8.86
N PRO A 102 -9.31 16.23 9.10
CA PRO A 102 -10.29 15.41 8.39
C PRO A 102 -10.33 15.62 6.87
N MET A 103 -9.82 16.74 6.35
CA MET A 103 -9.69 16.96 4.90
C MET A 103 -8.58 16.11 4.28
N LEU A 104 -7.47 15.93 4.99
CA LEU A 104 -6.40 15.03 4.57
C LEU A 104 -6.76 13.58 4.85
N TYR A 105 -7.25 13.30 6.05
CA TYR A 105 -7.69 11.98 6.51
C TYR A 105 -9.18 11.76 6.21
N ARG A 106 -9.59 12.09 4.99
CA ARG A 106 -10.98 11.95 4.55
C ARG A 106 -11.33 10.48 4.27
N PRO A 107 -12.63 10.14 4.16
CA PRO A 107 -13.06 8.79 3.78
C PRO A 107 -12.41 8.29 2.48
N ASP A 108 -12.28 6.97 2.35
CA ASP A 108 -11.65 6.23 1.24
C ASP A 108 -10.12 6.40 1.12
N ARG A 109 -9.48 7.17 2.00
CA ARG A 109 -8.01 7.23 2.08
C ARG A 109 -7.44 5.96 2.69
N GLU A 110 -6.37 5.46 2.08
CA GLU A 110 -5.57 4.35 2.60
C GLU A 110 -4.69 4.82 3.74
N VAL A 111 -4.75 4.10 4.86
CA VAL A 111 -3.99 4.41 6.07
C VAL A 111 -3.52 3.12 6.75
N THR A 112 -2.35 3.21 7.39
CA THR A 112 -1.80 2.14 8.22
C THR A 112 -1.48 2.68 9.61
N PHE A 113 -1.82 1.91 10.62
CA PHE A 113 -1.60 2.19 12.02
C PHE A 113 -0.70 1.12 12.63
N ILE A 114 0.18 1.56 13.53
CA ILE A 114 0.82 0.68 14.50
C ILE A 114 0.37 1.15 15.88
N GLY A 115 0.01 0.20 16.74
CA GLY A 115 -0.53 0.53 18.04
C GLY A 115 -0.80 -0.68 18.91
N MET A 116 -1.30 -0.40 20.11
CA MET A 116 -1.68 -1.40 21.10
C MET A 116 -3.19 -1.59 21.09
N ILE A 117 -3.65 -2.85 21.10
CA ILE A 117 -5.08 -3.13 21.29
C ILE A 117 -5.44 -2.81 22.75
N THR A 118 -6.42 -1.94 22.97
CA THR A 118 -6.79 -1.46 24.32
C THR A 118 -8.16 -1.93 24.80
N GLY A 119 -8.96 -2.53 23.91
CA GLY A 119 -10.28 -3.03 24.26
C GLY A 119 -11.20 -3.09 23.04
N THR A 120 -12.49 -3.04 23.31
CA THR A 120 -13.55 -2.93 22.31
C THR A 120 -14.51 -1.80 22.69
N GLU A 121 -15.21 -1.26 21.71
CA GLU A 121 -16.33 -0.34 21.88
C GLU A 121 -17.48 -0.71 20.95
N HIS A 122 -18.67 -0.24 21.28
CA HIS A 122 -19.88 -0.53 20.53
C HIS A 122 -20.38 0.73 19.86
N HIS A 123 -20.61 0.67 18.55
CA HIS A 123 -21.26 1.74 17.81
C HIS A 123 -22.40 1.18 16.98
N ASP A 124 -23.43 1.99 16.80
CA ASP A 124 -24.54 1.66 15.92
C ASP A 124 -24.13 1.83 14.45
N VAL A 125 -24.42 0.81 13.65
CA VAL A 125 -24.31 0.83 12.19
C VAL A 125 -25.72 0.61 11.64
N GLY A 126 -26.44 1.71 11.40
CA GLY A 126 -27.86 1.66 11.09
C GLY A 126 -28.65 1.16 12.31
N HIS A 127 -29.24 -0.04 12.20
CA HIS A 127 -30.00 -0.67 13.29
C HIS A 127 -29.24 -1.81 13.99
N PHE A 128 -27.96 -2.01 13.67
CA PHE A 128 -27.14 -3.07 14.24
C PHE A 128 -26.05 -2.48 15.13
N ILE A 129 -25.87 -3.07 16.32
CA ILE A 129 -24.74 -2.76 17.20
C ILE A 129 -23.52 -3.53 16.69
N TYR A 130 -22.46 -2.82 16.33
CA TYR A 130 -21.20 -3.43 15.90
C TYR A 130 -20.12 -3.21 16.95
N THR A 131 -19.36 -4.28 17.25
CA THR A 131 -18.22 -4.24 18.17
C THR A 131 -16.94 -3.88 17.42
N TYR A 132 -16.39 -2.72 17.70
CA TYR A 132 -15.13 -2.23 17.16
C TYR A 132 -14.01 -2.51 18.16
N PRO A 133 -12.96 -3.26 17.79
CA PRO A 133 -11.72 -3.26 18.54
C PRO A 133 -11.11 -1.85 18.54
N LYS A 134 -10.56 -1.46 19.69
CA LYS A 134 -9.87 -0.19 19.88
C LYS A 134 -8.37 -0.38 19.79
N LEU A 135 -7.73 0.47 19.00
CA LEU A 135 -6.29 0.54 18.83
C LEU A 135 -5.79 1.90 19.32
N ALA A 136 -4.95 1.91 20.35
CA ALA A 136 -4.17 3.09 20.72
C ALA A 136 -2.97 3.19 19.78
N ALA A 137 -3.09 4.02 18.75
CA ALA A 137 -2.10 4.16 17.70
C ALA A 137 -0.96 5.09 18.15
N ASN A 138 0.28 4.61 18.04
CA ASN A 138 1.49 5.41 18.23
C ASN A 138 2.12 5.83 16.89
N THR A 139 1.78 5.14 15.80
CA THR A 139 2.16 5.51 14.43
C THR A 139 0.93 5.55 13.56
N VAL A 140 0.77 6.64 12.81
CA VAL A 140 -0.24 6.81 11.77
C VAL A 140 0.47 7.11 10.46
N TYR A 141 0.18 6.33 9.43
CA TYR A 141 0.79 6.52 8.11
C TYR A 141 -0.28 6.61 7.03
N LEU A 142 -0.46 7.82 6.50
CA LEU A 142 -1.38 8.12 5.42
C LEU A 142 -0.69 7.88 4.07
N TRP A 143 -1.23 6.97 3.26
CA TRP A 143 -0.63 6.65 1.98
C TRP A 143 -0.87 7.77 0.95
N PRO A 144 0.13 8.07 0.10
CA PRO A 144 -0.06 8.95 -1.03
C PRO A 144 -1.02 8.30 -2.03
N ILE A 145 -1.83 9.14 -2.67
CA ILE A 145 -2.68 8.72 -3.78
C ILE A 145 -1.75 8.38 -4.94
N GLU A 146 -1.76 7.13 -5.40
CA GLU A 146 -1.02 6.78 -6.61
C GLU A 146 -1.70 7.47 -7.80
N PRO A 147 -0.97 8.21 -8.64
CA PRO A 147 -1.54 8.66 -9.89
C PRO A 147 -1.95 7.42 -10.69
N PRO A 148 -3.09 7.45 -11.41
CA PRO A 148 -3.43 6.36 -12.30
C PRO A 148 -2.21 6.09 -13.18
N ARG A 149 -1.74 4.84 -13.19
CA ARG A 149 -0.64 4.47 -14.08
C ARG A 149 -1.08 4.89 -15.46
N ALA A 150 -0.30 5.74 -16.12
CA ALA A 150 -0.51 6.03 -17.51
C ALA A 150 -0.58 4.67 -18.20
N GLN A 151 -1.76 4.32 -18.71
CA GLN A 151 -1.86 3.21 -19.64
C GLN A 151 -1.02 3.69 -20.81
N VAL A 152 0.23 3.26 -20.84
CA VAL A 152 1.02 3.32 -22.06
C VAL A 152 0.28 2.35 -22.95
N GLU A 153 -0.68 2.88 -23.69
CA GLU A 153 -1.23 2.21 -24.85
C GLU A 153 -0.01 2.01 -25.74
N GLN A 154 0.60 0.83 -25.64
CA GLN A 154 1.57 0.39 -26.61
C GLN A 154 0.77 0.30 -27.89
N GLN A 155 0.75 1.40 -28.64
CA GLN A 155 0.29 1.42 -30.01
C GLN A 155 1.27 0.54 -30.79
N VAL A 156 1.05 -0.77 -30.72
CA VAL A 156 1.68 -1.72 -31.62
C VAL A 156 1.09 -1.41 -32.98
N PHE A 157 1.78 -0.57 -33.74
CA PHE A 157 1.45 -0.33 -35.13
C PHE A 157 1.72 -1.62 -35.89
N VAL A 158 0.74 -2.51 -35.94
CA VAL A 158 0.73 -3.63 -36.89
C VAL A 158 0.47 -2.99 -38.25
N GLY A 159 1.56 -2.66 -38.95
CA GLY A 159 1.52 -2.11 -40.30
C GLY A 159 0.98 -3.13 -41.29
N THR A 160 -0.33 -3.34 -41.32
CA THR A 160 -1.04 -3.97 -42.45
C THR A 160 -1.28 -2.91 -43.52
N GLY A 161 -0.20 -2.50 -44.19
CA GLY A 161 -0.24 -1.41 -45.17
C GLY A 161 0.70 -1.66 -46.33
N PHE A 162 0.33 -2.57 -47.23
CA PHE A 162 0.85 -2.58 -48.60
C PHE A 162 0.51 -1.22 -49.25
N GLY A 163 1.49 -0.33 -49.36
CA GLY A 163 1.34 0.95 -50.06
C GLY A 163 1.57 0.78 -51.57
N PHE A 164 0.58 1.12 -52.38
CA PHE A 164 0.68 1.12 -53.84
C PHE A 164 1.16 2.51 -54.30
N PHE A 165 2.48 2.69 -54.44
CA PHE A 165 3.08 3.81 -55.15
C PHE A 165 3.75 3.27 -56.43
N PRO A 166 3.51 3.88 -57.61
CA PRO A 166 4.13 3.40 -58.84
C PRO A 166 5.63 3.75 -58.83
N GLY A 167 6.47 2.79 -58.44
CA GLY A 167 7.91 2.85 -58.71
C GLY A 167 8.86 2.23 -57.68
N TRP A 168 8.45 1.88 -56.46
CA TRP A 168 9.40 1.37 -55.45
C TRP A 168 8.81 0.26 -54.58
N TYR A 169 9.40 -0.94 -54.67
CA TYR A 169 9.12 -2.07 -53.78
C TYR A 169 10.18 -2.08 -52.68
N GLY A 170 9.80 -1.78 -51.43
CA GLY A 170 10.73 -1.93 -50.30
C GLY A 170 10.16 -1.38 -48.98
N PRO A 171 10.49 -1.99 -47.83
CA PRO A 171 10.01 -1.56 -46.52
C PRO A 171 10.52 -0.14 -46.19
N GLY A 172 9.59 0.81 -46.15
CA GLY A 172 9.86 2.22 -45.90
C GLY A 172 10.21 2.49 -44.44
N TRP A 173 11.49 2.72 -44.17
CA TRP A 173 11.96 3.31 -42.90
C TRP A 173 11.86 4.84 -43.00
N GLY A 174 10.71 5.39 -42.62
CA GLY A 174 10.51 6.84 -42.52
C GLY A 174 10.99 7.39 -41.18
N TYR A 175 12.23 7.88 -41.12
CA TYR A 175 12.68 8.78 -40.06
C TYR A 175 12.10 10.18 -40.30
N TRP A 176 11.45 10.78 -39.30
CA TRP A 176 11.20 12.23 -39.27
C TRP A 176 11.58 12.83 -37.91
N PRO A 177 12.20 14.02 -37.88
CA PRO A 177 12.78 14.59 -36.66
C PRO A 177 11.74 15.34 -35.83
N ARG A 178 12.01 15.40 -34.52
CA ARG A 178 11.24 16.11 -33.49
C ARG A 178 10.85 17.53 -33.92
N GLY A 179 9.57 17.86 -33.73
CA GLY A 179 9.06 19.23 -33.69
C GLY A 179 8.55 19.56 -32.29
N ARG A 180 9.22 20.51 -31.65
CA ARG A 180 8.93 21.15 -30.37
C ARG A 180 7.76 22.12 -30.55
N TRP A 181 6.80 22.19 -29.62
CA TRP A 181 6.20 23.42 -29.06
C TRP A 181 5.50 23.05 -27.76
#